data_AF-A0A380MMY0-F1
#
_entry.id   AF-A0A380MMY0-F1
#
_cell.length_a   1.000
_cell.length_b   1.000
_cell.length_c   1.000
_cell.angle_alpha   90.00
_cell.angle_beta   90.00
_cell.angle_gamma   90.00
#
_symmetry.space_group_name_H-M   'P 1'
#
loop_
_entity.id
_entity.type
_entity.pdbx_description
1 polymer ?
#
loop_
_entity_poly.entity_id
_entity_poly.type
_entity_poly.pdbx_seq_one_letter_code
_entity_poly.pdbx_strand_id
1 'polypeptide(L)' 'MAQTLFNATGITADNTTALKDAGSAISGVKWVNVMQDKIVVTHEDNFDDSAFVSAIKNADDNVSLNKA' A
#
# COMPACT_ATOMS: atom_id res chain seq x y z
N MET A 1 -16.81 -0.57 4.30
CA MET A 1 -15.49 -0.88 3.71
C MET A 1 -15.29 0.01 2.49
N ALA A 2 -14.29 0.87 2.57
CA ALA A 2 -13.90 1.79 1.49
C ALA A 2 -12.66 1.24 0.77
N GLN A 3 -12.39 1.78 -0.42
CA GLN A 3 -11.16 1.51 -1.15
C GLN A 3 -10.44 2.81 -1.46
N THR A 4 -9.13 2.81 -1.22
CA THR A 4 -8.23 3.89 -1.63
C THR A 4 -7.24 3.36 -2.65
N LEU A 5 -7.05 4.12 -3.73
CA LEU A 5 -6.10 3.81 -4.79
C LEU A 5 -4.88 4.73 -4.66
N PHE A 6 -3.70 4.12 -4.71
CA PHE A 6 -2.43 4.79 -4.80
C PHE A 6 -1.78 4.45 -6.14
N ASN A 7 -1.39 5.48 -6.89
CA ASN A 7 -0.44 5.34 -7.98
C ASN A 7 0.92 4.96 -7.38
N ALA A 8 1.56 3.95 -7.95
CA ALA A 8 2.81 3.43 -7.42
C ALA A 8 3.86 3.25 -8.52
N THR A 9 5.12 3.53 -8.18
CA THR A 9 6.27 3.28 -9.04
C THR A 9 7.34 2.50 -8.28
N GLY A 10 8.18 1.74 -8.99
CA GLY A 10 9.23 0.92 -8.36
C GLY A 10 8.74 -0.44 -7.86
N ILE A 11 7.52 -0.85 -8.20
CA ILE A 11 7.01 -2.19 -7.90
C ILE A 11 7.73 -3.22 -8.79
N THR A 12 8.24 -4.25 -8.16
CA THR A 12 8.88 -5.40 -8.78
C THR A 12 8.20 -6.69 -8.32
N ALA A 13 8.44 -7.79 -9.03
CA ALA A 13 7.96 -9.09 -8.59
C ALA A 13 8.51 -9.47 -7.20
N ASP A 14 9.75 -9.04 -6.91
CA ASP A 14 10.46 -9.38 -5.68
C ASP A 14 9.94 -8.61 -4.46
N ASN A 15 9.55 -7.33 -4.61
CA ASN A 15 9.07 -6.54 -3.49
C ASN A 15 7.56 -6.68 -3.22
N THR A 16 6.78 -7.20 -4.18
CA THR A 16 5.31 -7.28 -4.09
C THR A 16 4.81 -7.92 -2.79
N THR A 17 5.44 -8.99 -2.32
CA THR A 17 5.05 -9.67 -1.07
C THR A 17 5.32 -8.76 0.14
N ALA A 18 6.50 -8.15 0.22
CA ALA A 18 6.85 -7.25 1.32
C ALA A 18 5.92 -6.03 1.40
N LEU A 19 5.53 -5.46 0.24
CA LEU A 19 4.58 -4.34 0.20
C LEU A 19 3.18 -4.76 0.68
N LYS A 20 2.73 -5.97 0.32
CA LYS A 20 1.44 -6.51 0.82
C LYS A 20 1.47 -6.72 2.32
N ASP A 21 2.55 -7.29 2.85
CA ASP A 21 2.69 -7.57 4.28
C ASP A 21 2.74 -6.26 5.09
N ALA A 22 3.57 -5.30 4.65
CA ALA A 22 3.69 -3.99 5.30
C ALA A 22 2.37 -3.22 5.29
N GLY A 23 1.67 -3.21 4.15
CA GLY A 23 0.37 -2.57 4.03
C GLY A 23 -0.72 -3.25 4.87
N SER A 24 -0.72 -4.59 4.93
CA SER A 24 -1.71 -5.36 5.70
C SER A 24 -1.51 -5.27 7.21
N ALA A 25 -0.31 -4.89 7.67
CA ALA A 25 -0.02 -4.63 9.08
C ALA A 25 -0.62 -3.31 9.59
N ILE A 26 -1.10 -2.43 8.71
CA ILE A 26 -1.73 -1.17 9.08
C ILE A 26 -3.12 -1.41 9.68
N SER A 27 -3.37 -0.79 10.84
CA SER A 27 -4.67 -0.86 11.50
C SER A 27 -5.79 -0.38 10.58
N GLY A 28 -6.88 -1.14 10.51
CA GLY A 28 -8.02 -0.84 9.63
C GLY A 28 -7.86 -1.35 8.19
N VAL A 29 -6.68 -1.83 7.77
CA VAL A 29 -6.53 -2.47 6.46
C VAL A 29 -7.10 -3.89 6.49
N LYS A 30 -7.88 -4.23 5.45
CA LYS A 30 -8.47 -5.57 5.26
C LYS A 30 -7.83 -6.33 4.12
N TRP A 31 -7.42 -5.61 3.08
CA TRP A 31 -6.83 -6.22 1.90
C TRP A 31 -5.94 -5.22 1.19
N VAL A 32 -4.78 -5.70 0.72
CA VAL A 32 -3.86 -4.92 -0.11
C VAL A 32 -3.69 -5.64 -1.44
N ASN A 33 -4.07 -4.97 -2.52
CA ASN A 33 -3.87 -5.46 -3.88
C ASN A 33 -2.77 -4.65 -4.57
N VAL A 34 -1.62 -5.29 -4.78
CA VAL A 34 -0.46 -4.70 -5.45
C VAL A 34 -0.48 -5.12 -6.91
N MET A 35 -0.47 -4.13 -7.80
CA MET A 35 -0.38 -4.27 -9.25
C MET A 35 0.89 -3.53 -9.73
N GLN A 36 1.25 -3.66 -11.00
CA GLN A 36 2.51 -3.12 -11.53
C GLN A 36 2.67 -1.59 -11.36
N ASP A 37 1.57 -0.84 -11.44
CA ASP A 37 1.54 0.63 -11.46
C ASP A 37 0.70 1.25 -10.32
N LYS A 38 0.12 0.41 -9.45
CA LYS A 38 -0.82 0.86 -8.42
C LYS A 38 -0.94 -0.10 -7.26
N ILE A 39 -1.33 0.45 -6.13
CA ILE A 39 -1.74 -0.30 -4.94
C ILE A 39 -3.17 0.12 -4.60
N VAL A 40 -4.06 -0.86 -4.50
CA VAL A 40 -5.44 -0.67 -4.03
C VAL A 40 -5.57 -1.25 -2.64
N VAL A 41 -6.00 -0.42 -1.69
CA VAL A 41 -6.17 -0.81 -0.30
C VAL A 41 -7.66 -0.83 0.01
N THR A 42 -8.17 -1.96 0.47
CA THR A 42 -9.50 -2.07 1.06
C THR A 42 -9.38 -1.94 2.58
N HIS A 43 -10.14 -1.02 3.17
CA HIS A 43 -9.97 -0.67 4.57
C HIS A 43 -11.29 -0.24 5.25
N GLU A 44 -11.23 -0.13 6.58
CA GLU A 44 -12.25 0.47 7.42
C GLU A 44 -12.20 2.00 7.38
N ASP A 45 -13.20 2.67 7.95
CA ASP A 45 -13.34 4.13 7.86
C ASP A 45 -12.25 4.89 8.62
N ASN A 46 -11.51 4.23 9.53
CA ASN A 46 -10.42 4.80 10.32
C ASN A 46 -9.04 4.62 9.66
N PHE A 47 -8.98 4.32 8.36
CA PHE A 47 -7.73 4.11 7.64
C PHE A 47 -6.86 5.37 7.63
N ASP A 48 -5.59 5.19 8.00
CA ASP A 48 -4.58 6.23 7.95
C ASP A 48 -3.73 6.06 6.68
N ASP A 49 -4.07 6.85 5.66
CA ASP A 49 -3.35 6.91 4.39
C ASP A 49 -1.86 7.21 4.58
N SER A 50 -1.52 8.08 5.54
CA SER A 50 -0.15 8.54 5.75
C SER A 50 0.69 7.47 6.42
N ALA A 51 0.13 6.77 7.40
CA ALA A 51 0.75 5.60 8.01
C ALA A 51 0.97 4.48 6.98
N PHE A 52 -0.01 4.26 6.08
CA PHE A 52 0.12 3.29 4.99
C PHE A 52 1.25 3.65 4.05
N VAL A 53 1.28 4.87 3.52
CA VAL A 53 2.35 5.31 2.61
C VAL A 53 3.72 5.20 3.27
N SER A 54 3.82 5.54 4.56
CA SER A 54 5.07 5.42 5.32
C SER A 54 5.51 3.96 5.50
N ALA A 55 4.58 3.05 5.81
CA ALA A 55 4.90 1.63 5.95
C ALA A 55 5.37 1.01 4.63
N ILE A 56 4.76 1.38 3.50
CA ILE A 56 5.21 0.89 2.20
C ILE A 56 6.61 1.41 1.86
N LYS A 57 6.89 2.72 2.08
CA LYS A 57 8.23 3.28 1.87
C LYS A 57 9.29 2.62 2.76
N ASN A 58 8.96 2.35 4.02
CA ASN A 58 9.87 1.65 4.94
C ASN A 58 10.12 0.18 4.53
N ALA A 59 9.19 -0.43 3.81
CA ALA A 59 9.36 -1.79 3.29
C ALA A 59 10.29 -1.83 2.07
N ASP A 60 10.26 -0.79 1.23
CA ASP A 60 11.16 -0.61 0.10
C ASP A 60 11.27 0.86 -0.29
N ASP A 61 12.46 1.45 -0.09
CA ASP A 61 12.74 2.87 -0.36
C ASP A 61 12.65 3.22 -1.86
N ASN A 62 12.69 2.23 -2.76
CA ASN A 62 12.53 2.46 -4.20
C ASN A 62 11.06 2.62 -4.60
N VAL A 63 10.13 2.29 -3.71
CA VAL A 63 8.69 2.39 -3.98
C VAL A 63 8.21 3.80 -3.63
N SER A 64 7.60 4.46 -4.62
CA SER A 64 6.92 5.74 -4.42
C SER A 64 5.43 5.57 -4.59
N LEU A 65 4.67 6.22 -3.72
CA LEU A 65 3.20 6.20 -3.70
C LEU A 65 2.67 7.62 -3.76
N ASN A 66 1.63 7.82 -4.57
CA ASN A 66 0.82 9.02 -4.55
C ASN A 66 -0.66 8.64 -4.58
N LYS A 67 -1.47 9.25 -3.71
CA LYS A 67 -2.92 9.01 -3.71
C LYS A 67 -3.51 9.49 -5.04
N ALA A 68 -4.34 8.65 -5.66
CA ALA A 68 -4.98 8.97 -6.94
C ALA A 68 -6.26 9.79 -6.77
#